data_AF-T1AEI1-F1
#
_entry.id   AF-T1AEI1-F1
#
_cell.length_a   1.000
_cell.length_b   1.000
_cell.length_c   1.000
_cell.angle_alpha   90.00
_cell.angle_beta   90.00
_cell.angle_gamma   90.00
#
_symmetry.space_group_name_H-M   'P 1'
#
loop_
_entity.id
_entity.type
_entity.pdbx_description
1 polymer ?
#
loop_
_entity_poly.entity_id
_entity_poly.type
_entity_poly.pdbx_seq_one_letter_code
_entity_poly.pdbx_strand_id
1 'polypeptide(L)'
;IPHDVWSPSLAQLGYLLHDLGKLKTVGELRRPHYAGVVPHEFATIELLAPHLRWLEQRDLALATALRHLFSYLAAPGKARTTPSHVVAEIVEKLDQLSAASHNRRDLDYLLEGSRRAHAGEPSHRRPTPAAPLHPALRAAG
;
A
#
# COMPACT_ATOMS: atom_id res chain seq x y z
N ILE A 1 -1.37 16.64 24.89
CA ILE A 1 -0.04 16.17 24.45
C ILE A 1 0.34 16.88 23.13
N PRO A 2 0.68 18.17 23.14
CA PRO A 2 1.55 18.71 22.11
C PRO A 2 2.81 19.32 22.75
N HIS A 3 3.99 19.05 22.19
CA HIS A 3 5.33 19.51 22.60
C HIS A 3 6.13 18.63 23.59
N ASP A 4 5.83 17.34 23.71
CA ASP A 4 6.67 16.46 24.53
C ASP A 4 7.99 16.07 23.81
N VAL A 5 8.99 15.64 24.59
CA VAL A 5 10.30 15.21 24.08
C VAL A 5 10.20 14.00 23.12
N TRP A 6 9.07 13.29 23.14
CA TRP A 6 8.84 12.07 22.39
C TRP A 6 8.20 12.30 21.02
N SER A 7 7.73 13.51 20.74
CA SER A 7 7.02 13.84 19.51
C SER A 7 7.77 13.47 18.22
N PRO A 8 9.09 13.69 18.09
CA PRO A 8 9.86 13.21 16.92
C PRO A 8 9.87 11.67 16.81
N SER A 9 10.08 10.97 17.93
CA SER A 9 10.10 9.50 17.97
C SER A 9 8.73 8.91 17.65
N LEU A 10 7.65 9.55 18.13
CA LEU A 10 6.27 9.20 17.80
C LEU A 10 6.00 9.38 16.30
N ALA A 11 6.47 10.46 15.70
CA ALA A 11 6.34 10.69 14.27
C ALA A 11 7.09 9.64 13.45
N GLN A 12 8.33 9.32 13.84
CA GLN A 12 9.15 8.31 13.16
C GLN A 12 8.53 6.91 13.27
N LEU A 13 8.14 6.48 14.48
CA LEU A 13 7.49 5.19 14.70
C LEU A 13 6.15 5.11 13.98
N GLY A 14 5.35 6.17 14.06
CA GLY A 14 4.08 6.27 13.35
C GLY A 14 4.26 6.12 11.85
N TYR A 15 5.16 6.89 11.26
CA TYR A 15 5.44 6.83 9.83
C TYR A 15 6.04 5.49 9.40
N LEU A 16 6.91 4.89 10.20
CA LEU A 16 7.48 3.57 9.89
C LEU A 16 6.41 2.47 9.89
N LEU A 17 5.46 2.52 10.82
CA LEU A 17 4.53 1.43 11.09
C LEU A 17 3.14 1.62 10.47
N HIS A 18 2.80 2.81 9.95
CA HIS A 18 1.44 3.10 9.47
C HIS A 18 0.94 2.08 8.42
N ASP A 19 1.86 1.63 7.57
CA ASP A 19 1.59 0.72 6.46
C ASP A 19 1.90 -0.75 6.77
N LEU A 20 2.11 -1.12 8.04
CA LEU A 20 2.46 -2.50 8.41
C LEU A 20 1.43 -3.53 7.90
N GLY A 21 0.15 -3.17 7.91
CA GLY A 21 -0.93 -3.99 7.36
C GLY A 21 -0.82 -4.29 5.86
N LYS A 22 -0.06 -3.48 5.11
CA LYS A 22 0.22 -3.75 3.69
C LYS A 22 1.21 -4.88 3.47
N LEU A 23 1.97 -5.32 4.48
CA LEU A 23 2.99 -6.38 4.32
C LEU A 23 2.42 -7.69 3.75
N LYS A 24 1.14 -8.01 4.01
CA LYS A 24 0.46 -9.16 3.41
C LYS A 24 0.15 -8.99 1.91
N THR A 25 0.44 -7.82 1.34
CA THR A 25 0.09 -7.44 -0.04
C THR A 25 1.31 -7.03 -0.88
N VAL A 26 2.46 -6.80 -0.24
CA VAL A 26 3.72 -6.44 -0.91
C VAL A 26 4.30 -7.68 -1.61
N GLY A 27 4.51 -7.58 -2.93
CA GLY A 27 5.08 -8.66 -3.75
C GLY A 27 4.06 -9.63 -4.33
N GLU A 28 2.77 -9.49 -4.00
CA GLU A 28 1.72 -10.29 -4.63
C GLU A 28 1.35 -9.75 -6.01
N LEU A 29 1.29 -10.65 -7.01
CA LEU A 29 0.86 -10.34 -8.39
C LEU A 29 -0.61 -9.86 -8.48
N ARG A 30 -1.40 -10.12 -7.44
CA ARG A 30 -2.81 -9.74 -7.34
C ARG A 30 -3.07 -9.19 -5.95
N ARG A 31 -3.89 -8.15 -5.84
CA ARG A 31 -4.38 -7.70 -4.52
C ARG A 31 -5.12 -8.85 -3.84
N PRO A 32 -4.95 -9.03 -2.51
CA PRO A 32 -5.73 -10.01 -1.77
C PRO A 32 -7.22 -9.77 -1.96
N HIS A 33 -8.01 -10.84 -2.03
CA HIS A 33 -9.45 -10.78 -2.34
C HIS A 33 -10.25 -9.85 -1.43
N TYR A 34 -9.81 -9.66 -0.18
CA TYR A 34 -10.48 -8.80 0.81
C TYR A 34 -9.78 -7.45 1.05
N ALA A 35 -8.73 -7.13 0.30
CA ALA A 35 -8.00 -5.86 0.49
C ALA A 35 -8.84 -4.61 0.17
N GLY A 36 -9.95 -4.76 -0.56
CA GLY A 36 -10.94 -3.69 -0.77
C GLY A 36 -12.07 -3.65 0.26
N VAL A 37 -12.18 -4.67 1.11
CA VAL A 37 -13.24 -4.79 2.13
C VAL A 37 -12.70 -4.41 3.51
N VAL A 38 -11.48 -4.87 3.82
CA VAL A 38 -10.81 -4.57 5.09
C VAL A 38 -9.67 -3.59 4.80
N PRO A 39 -9.75 -2.34 5.29
CA PRO A 39 -8.67 -1.38 5.18
C PRO A 39 -7.38 -1.93 5.83
N HIS A 40 -6.23 -1.69 5.20
CA HIS A 40 -4.95 -2.19 5.69
C HIS A 40 -4.56 -1.53 7.03
N GLU A 41 -5.07 -0.33 7.30
CA GLU A 41 -4.92 0.39 8.56
C GLU A 41 -5.52 -0.40 9.73
N PHE A 42 -6.61 -1.14 9.49
CA PHE A 42 -7.19 -2.04 10.48
C PHE A 42 -6.23 -3.21 10.78
N ALA A 43 -5.66 -3.81 9.72
CA ALA A 43 -4.65 -4.86 9.88
C ALA A 43 -3.38 -4.33 10.59
N THR A 44 -2.97 -3.08 10.35
CA THR A 44 -1.90 -2.42 11.10
C THR A 44 -2.24 -2.40 12.60
N ILE A 45 -3.45 -1.96 12.98
CA ILE A 45 -3.86 -1.90 14.38
C ILE A 45 -3.89 -3.30 15.02
N GLU A 46 -4.42 -4.31 14.33
CA GLU A 46 -4.44 -5.69 14.83
C GLU A 46 -3.03 -6.24 15.10
N LEU A 47 -2.10 -6.01 14.16
CA LEU A 47 -0.70 -6.41 14.30
C LEU A 47 -0.01 -5.68 15.46
N LEU A 48 -0.33 -4.39 15.66
CA LEU A 48 0.26 -3.59 16.73
C LEU A 48 -0.39 -3.80 18.10
N ALA A 49 -1.62 -4.31 18.17
CA ALA A 49 -2.38 -4.47 19.40
C ALA A 49 -1.63 -5.19 20.56
N PRO A 50 -0.94 -6.33 20.35
CA PRO A 50 -0.16 -6.94 21.43
C PRO A 50 1.01 -6.07 21.90
N HIS A 51 1.68 -5.35 20.99
CA HIS A 51 2.81 -4.47 21.30
C HIS A 51 2.36 -3.23 22.07
N LEU A 52 1.23 -2.65 21.69
CA LEU A 52 0.63 -1.52 22.40
C LEU A 52 0.17 -1.92 23.80
N ARG A 53 -0.36 -3.14 24.00
CA ARG A 53 -0.68 -3.68 25.33
C ARG A 53 0.56 -3.88 26.19
N TRP A 54 1.64 -4.41 25.62
CA TRP A 54 2.91 -4.56 26.32
C TRP A 54 3.51 -3.20 26.74
N LEU A 55 3.38 -2.19 25.86
CA LEU A 55 3.85 -0.83 26.12
C LEU A 55 3.01 -0.13 27.19
N GLU A 56 1.68 -0.31 27.15
CA GLU A 56 0.74 0.27 28.12
C GLU A 56 1.05 -0.15 29.57
N GLN A 57 1.57 -1.36 29.77
CA GLN A 57 2.04 -1.84 31.08
C GLN A 57 3.27 -1.10 31.61
N ARG A 58 4.00 -0.36 30.77
CA ARG A 58 5.25 0.35 31.10
C ARG A 58 5.09 1.85 31.03
N ASP A 59 4.37 2.33 30.03
CA ASP A 59 4.10 3.73 29.78
C ASP A 59 2.71 3.88 29.12
N LEU A 60 1.71 4.18 29.94
CA LEU A 60 0.34 4.39 29.50
C LEU A 60 0.21 5.59 28.58
N ALA A 61 0.96 6.67 28.84
CA ALA A 61 0.86 7.91 28.07
C ALA A 61 1.36 7.68 26.64
N LEU A 62 2.51 7.02 26.50
CA LEU A 62 3.10 6.71 25.20
C LEU A 62 2.24 5.70 24.41
N ALA A 63 1.73 4.66 25.08
CA ALA A 63 0.82 3.71 24.46
C ALA A 63 -0.47 4.40 23.96
N THR A 64 -1.02 5.33 24.76
CA THR A 64 -2.22 6.10 24.39
C THR A 64 -1.95 7.02 23.20
N ALA A 65 -0.80 7.69 23.17
CA ALA A 65 -0.40 8.55 22.05
C ALA A 65 -0.28 7.75 20.73
N LEU A 66 0.34 6.58 20.76
CA LEU A 66 0.42 5.68 19.60
C LEU A 66 -0.95 5.12 19.19
N ARG A 67 -1.79 4.72 20.14
CA ARG A 67 -3.17 4.28 19.85
C ARG A 67 -3.95 5.40 19.13
N HIS A 68 -3.90 6.62 19.66
CA HIS A 68 -4.54 7.78 19.04
C HIS A 68 -4.01 8.01 17.62
N LEU A 69 -2.69 7.97 17.43
CA LEU A 69 -2.05 8.13 16.13
C LEU A 69 -2.56 7.11 15.10
N PHE A 70 -2.51 5.83 15.42
CA PHE A 70 -2.95 4.79 14.49
C PHE A 70 -4.47 4.78 14.27
N SER A 71 -5.27 5.08 15.30
CA SER A 71 -6.73 5.23 15.14
C SER A 71 -7.08 6.41 14.22
N TYR A 72 -6.36 7.53 14.32
CA TYR A 72 -6.53 8.67 13.43
C TYR A 72 -6.19 8.30 11.96
N LEU A 73 -5.07 7.59 11.76
CA LEU A 73 -4.65 7.14 10.43
C LEU A 73 -5.60 6.09 9.84
N ALA A 74 -6.26 5.28 10.67
CA ALA A 74 -7.29 4.34 10.22
C ALA A 74 -8.64 4.99 9.92
N ALA A 75 -8.90 6.21 10.42
CA ALA A 75 -10.16 6.91 10.13
C ALA A 75 -10.23 7.31 8.65
N PRO A 76 -11.36 7.06 7.96
CA PRO A 76 -11.56 7.54 6.60
C PRO A 76 -11.39 9.06 6.52
N GLY A 77 -10.73 9.58 5.48
CA GLY A 77 -10.44 11.02 5.37
C GLY A 77 -11.66 11.94 5.48
N LYS A 78 -12.86 11.48 5.11
CA LYS A 78 -14.13 12.24 5.26
C LYS A 78 -14.67 12.28 6.70
N ALA A 79 -14.27 11.33 7.54
CA ALA A 79 -14.69 11.21 8.94
C ALA A 79 -13.59 11.64 9.93
N ARG A 80 -12.40 11.99 9.41
CA ARG A 80 -11.23 12.39 10.17
C ARG A 80 -11.45 13.81 10.70
N THR A 81 -11.76 13.93 11.99
CA THR A 81 -11.86 15.22 12.69
C THR A 81 -10.46 15.84 12.88
N THR A 82 -10.38 17.13 13.23
CA THR A 82 -9.11 17.77 13.58
C THR A 82 -8.40 16.92 14.64
N PRO A 83 -7.17 16.42 14.38
CA PRO A 83 -6.50 15.55 15.35
C PRO A 83 -6.15 16.34 16.59
N SER A 84 -6.41 15.74 17.74
CA SER A 84 -5.97 16.27 19.03
C SER A 84 -4.44 16.27 19.21
N HIS A 85 -3.70 15.76 18.23
CA HIS A 85 -2.26 15.54 18.30
C HIS A 85 -1.56 15.87 16.97
N VAL A 86 -0.72 16.91 16.96
CA VAL A 86 -0.03 17.43 15.75
C VAL A 86 0.81 16.37 15.01
N VAL A 87 1.39 15.41 15.74
CA VAL A 87 2.15 14.29 15.14
C VAL A 87 1.30 13.49 14.14
N ALA A 88 0.00 13.35 14.39
CA ALA A 88 -0.87 12.62 13.47
C ALA A 88 -1.05 13.36 12.14
N GLU A 89 -1.14 14.69 12.16
CA GLU A 89 -1.14 15.52 10.93
C GLU A 89 0.18 15.40 10.20
N ILE A 90 1.30 15.45 10.93
CA ILE A 90 2.62 15.34 10.32
C ILE A 90 2.77 14.00 9.59
N VAL A 91 2.42 12.89 10.24
CA VAL A 91 2.50 11.56 9.63
C VAL A 91 1.57 11.45 8.41
N GLU A 92 0.34 11.94 8.51
CA GLU A 92 -0.60 11.97 7.38
C GLU A 92 -0.04 12.76 6.20
N LYS A 93 0.52 13.95 6.44
CA LYS A 93 1.08 14.80 5.39
C LYS A 93 2.30 14.18 4.74
N LEU A 94 3.17 13.56 5.53
CA LEU A 94 4.33 12.84 5.01
C LEU A 94 3.92 11.64 4.15
N ASP A 95 2.90 10.89 4.56
CA ASP A 95 2.36 9.79 3.76
C ASP A 95 1.77 10.30 2.42
N GLN A 96 0.94 11.34 2.46
CA GLN A 96 0.39 11.98 1.26
C GLN A 96 1.48 12.44 0.28
N LEU A 97 2.55 13.06 0.79
CA LEU A 97 3.69 13.50 -0.01
C LEU A 97 4.47 12.32 -0.60
N SER A 98 4.68 11.27 0.20
CA SER A 98 5.36 10.04 -0.23
C SER A 98 4.60 9.36 -1.37
N ALA A 99 3.30 9.19 -1.22
CA ALA A 99 2.43 8.61 -2.23
C ALA A 99 2.39 9.45 -3.52
N ALA A 100 2.27 10.77 -3.41
CA ALA A 100 2.29 11.67 -4.56
C ALA A 100 3.63 11.61 -5.33
N SER A 101 4.74 11.56 -4.60
CA SER A 101 6.09 11.41 -5.18
C SER A 101 6.25 10.08 -5.91
N HIS A 102 5.79 8.98 -5.31
CA HIS A 102 5.84 7.65 -5.93
C HIS A 102 5.00 7.58 -7.21
N ASN A 103 3.77 8.09 -7.18
CA ASN A 103 2.87 8.12 -8.33
C ASN A 103 3.45 8.96 -9.49
N ARG A 104 4.11 10.09 -9.18
CA ARG A 104 4.76 10.91 -10.20
C ARG A 104 5.91 10.17 -10.90
N ARG A 105 6.72 9.44 -10.13
CA ARG A 105 7.80 8.60 -10.68
C ARG A 105 7.26 7.47 -11.57
N ASP A 106 6.16 6.84 -11.15
CA ASP A 106 5.49 5.80 -11.95
C ASP A 106 4.94 6.36 -13.26
N LEU A 107 4.32 7.55 -13.22
CA LEU A 107 3.85 8.23 -14.42
C LEU A 107 5.00 8.59 -15.36
N ASP A 108 6.11 9.14 -14.83
CA ASP A 108 7.30 9.46 -15.63
C ASP A 108 7.89 8.19 -16.28
N TYR A 109 7.94 7.07 -15.55
CA TYR A 109 8.38 5.76 -16.06
C TYR A 109 7.47 5.23 -17.19
N LEU A 110 6.15 5.30 -17.04
CA LEU A 110 5.19 4.90 -18.07
C LEU A 110 5.33 5.77 -19.33
N LEU A 111 5.53 7.07 -19.18
CA LEU A 111 5.73 8.00 -20.29
C LEU A 111 7.06 7.74 -21.02
N GLU A 112 8.14 7.45 -20.29
CA GLU A 112 9.43 7.07 -20.88
C GLU A 112 9.36 5.71 -21.60
N GLY A 113 8.67 4.72 -21.03
CA GLY A 113 8.42 3.42 -21.66
C GLY A 113 7.60 3.54 -22.94
N SER A 114 6.56 4.38 -22.94
CA SER A 114 5.74 4.67 -24.12
C SER A 114 6.54 5.37 -25.22
N ARG A 115 7.40 6.34 -24.86
CA ARG A 115 8.31 6.99 -25.82
C ARG A 115 9.32 6.01 -26.43
N ARG A 116 9.83 5.04 -25.66
CA ARG A 116 10.71 3.98 -26.18
C ARG A 116 9.97 3.00 -27.11
N ALA A 117 8.73 2.62 -26.78
CA ALA A 117 7.89 1.78 -27.63
C ALA A 117 7.48 2.45 -28.95
N HIS A 118 7.37 3.78 -28.97
CA HIS A 118 7.12 4.56 -30.19
C HIS A 118 8.39 4.95 -30.98
N ALA A 119 9.57 4.87 -30.38
CA ALA A 119 10.84 5.27 -31.01
C ALA A 119 11.57 4.15 -31.78
N GLY A 120 11.04 2.92 -31.81
CA GLY A 120 11.49 1.91 -32.77
C GLY A 120 11.60 0.51 -32.21
N GLU A 121 10.63 -0.34 -32.57
CA GLU A 121 10.84 -1.76 -32.77
C GLU A 121 10.17 -2.16 -34.10
N PRO A 122 10.90 -2.72 -35.08
CA PRO A 122 10.27 -3.29 -36.25
C PRO A 122 9.47 -4.51 -35.80
N SER A 123 8.17 -4.51 -36.12
CA SER A 123 7.24 -5.61 -35.89
C SER A 123 7.80 -6.90 -36.49
N HIS A 124 8.43 -7.75 -35.68
CA HIS A 124 8.69 -9.13 -36.04
C HIS A 124 7.35 -9.87 -36.07
N ARG A 125 6.72 -9.87 -37.25
CA ARG A 125 5.63 -10.80 -37.58
C ARG A 125 6.15 -12.23 -37.35
N ARG A 126 5.69 -12.85 -36.29
CA ARG A 126 5.85 -14.29 -36.03
C ARG A 126 5.10 -15.03 -37.14
N PRO A 127 5.71 -15.95 -37.90
CA PRO A 127 4.97 -16.77 -38.87
C PRO A 127 4.00 -17.68 -38.11
N THR A 128 2.74 -17.67 -38.51
CA THR A 128 1.69 -18.56 -38.03
C THR A 128 2.09 -20.02 -38.28
N PRO A 129 2.05 -20.92 -37.28
CA PRO A 129 2.23 -22.34 -37.55
C PRO A 129 1.01 -22.86 -38.33
N ALA A 130 1.28 -23.58 -39.42
CA ALA A 130 0.28 -24.16 -40.31
C ALA A 130 -0.64 -25.15 -39.57
N ALA A 131 -1.94 -25.07 -39.87
CA ALA A 131 -2.96 -25.95 -39.33
C ALA A 131 -2.75 -27.41 -39.75
N PRO A 132 -2.99 -28.40 -38.87
CA PRO A 132 -2.95 -29.80 -39.24
C PRO A 132 -4.18 -30.19 -40.09
N LEU A 133 -3.91 -30.84 -41.23
CA LEU A 133 -4.91 -31.48 -42.10
C LEU A 133 -5.55 -32.67 -41.39
N HIS A 134 -6.87 -32.64 -41.21
CA HIS A 134 -7.67 -33.80 -40.82
C HIS A 134 -7.72 -34.81 -41.99
N PRO A 135 -7.39 -36.09 -41.78
CA PRO A 135 -7.74 -37.14 -42.74
C PRO A 135 -9.19 -37.59 -42.52
N ALA A 136 -10.00 -37.45 -43.56
CA ALA A 136 -11.28 -38.13 -43.69
C ALA A 136 -11.02 -39.63 -43.88
N LEU A 137 -11.71 -40.48 -43.12
CA LEU A 137 -11.89 -41.89 -43.50
C LEU A 137 -13.37 -42.23 -43.54
N ARG A 138 -13.80 -42.58 -44.75
CA ARG A 138 -15.14 -43.05 -45.14
C ARG A 138 -15.43 -44.45 -44.58
N ALA A 139 -16.72 -44.71 -44.47
CA ALA A 139 -17.36 -45.98 -44.12
C ALA A 139 -17.22 -47.11 -45.18
N ALA A 140 -17.62 -48.30 -44.71
CA ALA A 140 -18.15 -49.48 -45.40
C ALA A 140 -17.19 -50.65 -45.72
N GLY A 141 -17.60 -51.82 -45.23
CA GLY A 141 -16.98 -53.14 -45.37
C GLY A 141 -17.53 -54.07 -44.30
#